data_AF-C3QT64-F1
#
_entry.id   AF-C3QT64-F1
#
_cell.length_a   1.000
_cell.length_b   1.000
_cell.length_c   1.000
_cell.angle_alpha   90.00
_cell.angle_beta   90.00
_cell.angle_gamma   90.00
#
_symmetry.space_group_name_H-M   'P 1'
#
loop_
_entity.id
_entity.type
_entity.pdbx_description
1 polymer ?
#
loop_
_entity_poly.entity_id
_entity_poly.type
_entity_poly.pdbx_seq_one_letter_code
_entity_poly.pdbx_strand_id
1 'polypeptide(L)'
;MLWNKTKKPIDNIKSSIMACLYCCLDPISLETGIVEALATGYPVEFGKIALNQLLLEELVKEKSGDISLTSKGYKIIQNYGNYREYLNALEKRRIDKEKEKQLDSKVKKSTILSNYLNATSAICSIVGFIVGVLTADQIKRILAWLLSTA
;
A
#
# COMPACT_ATOMS: atom_id res chain seq x y z
N MET A 1 7.87 -12.02 -4.51
CA MET A 1 6.93 -13.16 -4.36
C MET A 1 5.71 -12.85 -5.22
N LEU A 2 5.61 -13.49 -6.38
CA LEU A 2 4.60 -13.23 -7.40
C LEU A 2 3.24 -13.74 -6.93
N TRP A 3 2.38 -12.84 -6.45
CA TRP A 3 0.97 -13.19 -6.24
C TRP A 3 0.36 -13.48 -7.61
N ASN A 4 0.00 -14.74 -7.78
CA ASN A 4 -0.35 -15.36 -9.02
C ASN A 4 -1.56 -14.68 -9.65
N LYS A 5 -1.47 -14.29 -10.94
CA LYS A 5 -2.55 -13.72 -11.76
C LYS A 5 -3.64 -14.75 -12.10
N THR A 6 -3.83 -15.78 -11.28
CA THR A 6 -5.02 -16.62 -11.27
C THR A 6 -6.17 -15.79 -10.71
N LYS A 7 -6.78 -15.00 -11.60
CA LYS A 7 -8.04 -14.29 -11.39
C LYS A 7 -9.00 -15.22 -10.66
N LYS A 8 -9.45 -14.86 -9.45
CA LYS A 8 -10.43 -15.67 -8.73
C LYS A 8 -11.73 -15.64 -9.55
N PRO A 9 -12.24 -16.78 -10.02
CA PRO A 9 -13.47 -16.85 -10.81
C PRO A 9 -14.64 -16.08 -10.17
N ILE A 10 -14.72 -16.14 -8.85
CA ILE A 10 -15.72 -15.46 -8.02
C ILE A 10 -15.68 -13.94 -8.21
N ASP A 11 -14.51 -13.31 -8.26
CA ASP A 11 -14.39 -11.85 -8.40
C ASP A 11 -14.87 -11.37 -9.77
N ASN A 12 -14.70 -12.19 -10.82
CA ASN A 12 -15.26 -11.91 -12.13
C ASN A 12 -16.79 -11.98 -12.10
N ILE A 13 -17.35 -13.00 -11.46
CA ILE A 13 -18.81 -13.16 -11.35
C ILE A 13 -19.41 -12.00 -10.53
N LYS A 14 -18.77 -11.61 -9.41
CA LYS A 14 -19.16 -10.42 -8.65
C LYS A 14 -19.19 -9.16 -9.52
N SER A 15 -18.15 -8.99 -10.32
CA SER A 15 -18.04 -7.87 -11.24
C SER A 15 -19.18 -7.85 -12.26
N SER A 16 -19.55 -9.00 -12.81
CA SER A 16 -20.68 -9.14 -13.75
C SER A 16 -22.03 -8.85 -13.09
N ILE A 17 -22.27 -9.39 -11.88
CA ILE A 17 -23.49 -9.14 -11.10
C ILE A 17 -23.64 -7.64 -10.83
N MET A 18 -22.60 -6.99 -10.30
CA MET A 18 -22.66 -5.57 -9.98
C MET A 18 -22.86 -4.69 -11.23
N ALA A 19 -22.22 -5.02 -12.36
CA ALA A 19 -22.40 -4.29 -13.61
C ALA A 19 -23.83 -4.45 -14.15
N CYS A 20 -24.38 -5.67 -14.10
CA CYS A 20 -25.75 -5.94 -14.51
C CYS A 20 -26.75 -5.14 -13.67
N LEU A 21 -26.64 -5.20 -12.34
CA LEU A 21 -27.52 -4.45 -11.43
C LEU A 21 -27.38 -2.93 -11.61
N TYR A 22 -26.19 -2.43 -11.96
CA TYR A 22 -25.98 -1.01 -12.24
C TYR A 22 -26.70 -0.56 -13.51
N CYS A 23 -26.66 -1.38 -14.57
CA CYS A 23 -27.28 -1.05 -15.86
C CYS A 23 -28.81 -1.17 -15.83
N CYS A 24 -29.36 -2.11 -15.07
CA CYS A 24 -30.80 -2.34 -15.04
C CYS A 24 -31.58 -1.28 -14.27
N LEU A 25 -30.93 -0.51 -13.37
CA LEU A 25 -31.48 0.55 -12.50
C LEU A 25 -32.62 0.12 -11.55
N ASP A 26 -33.38 -0.91 -11.90
CA ASP A 26 -34.43 -1.53 -11.10
C ASP A 26 -33.93 -2.82 -10.41
N PRO A 27 -34.51 -3.19 -9.25
CA PRO A 27 -34.24 -4.47 -8.61
C PRO A 27 -34.55 -5.65 -9.54
N ILE A 28 -33.69 -6.67 -9.52
CA ILE A 28 -33.85 -7.86 -10.34
C ILE A 28 -34.27 -9.03 -9.46
N SER A 29 -35.34 -9.73 -9.84
CA SER A 29 -35.78 -10.93 -9.13
C SER A 29 -34.78 -12.07 -9.27
N LEU A 30 -34.45 -12.73 -8.15
CA LEU A 30 -33.58 -13.91 -8.13
C LEU A 30 -34.18 -15.11 -8.87
N GLU A 31 -35.51 -15.19 -8.97
CA GLU A 31 -36.22 -16.29 -9.66
C GLU A 31 -35.95 -16.30 -11.17
N THR A 32 -35.44 -15.20 -11.72
CA THR A 32 -35.05 -15.11 -13.14
C THR A 32 -33.85 -15.99 -13.52
N GLY A 33 -33.11 -16.53 -12.53
CA GLY A 33 -31.90 -17.31 -12.77
C GLY A 33 -30.73 -16.45 -13.27
N ILE A 34 -30.77 -15.14 -13.05
CA ILE A 34 -29.77 -14.20 -13.59
C ILE A 34 -28.37 -14.46 -13.02
N VAL A 35 -28.28 -14.92 -11.77
CA VAL A 35 -27.00 -15.20 -11.10
C VAL A 35 -26.32 -16.40 -11.77
N GLU A 36 -27.09 -17.42 -12.10
CA GLU A 36 -26.64 -18.60 -12.85
C GLU A 36 -26.23 -18.22 -14.27
N ALA A 37 -27.03 -17.38 -14.95
CA ALA A 37 -26.71 -16.89 -16.28
C ALA A 37 -25.40 -16.08 -16.31
N LEU A 38 -25.15 -15.24 -15.30
CA LEU A 38 -23.92 -14.45 -15.18
C LEU A 38 -22.71 -15.27 -14.73
N ALA A 39 -22.94 -16.46 -14.17
CA ALA A 39 -21.90 -17.44 -13.83
C ALA A 39 -21.63 -18.45 -14.96
N THR A 40 -22.18 -18.25 -16.16
CA THR A 40 -21.99 -19.15 -17.31
C THR A 40 -20.50 -19.44 -17.57
N GLY A 41 -20.15 -20.72 -17.68
CA GLY A 41 -18.77 -21.18 -17.81
C GLY A 41 -18.09 -21.53 -16.48
N TYR A 42 -18.79 -21.38 -15.36
CA TYR A 42 -18.35 -21.81 -14.03
C TYR A 42 -19.39 -22.72 -13.36
N PRO A 43 -19.02 -23.48 -12.32
CA PRO A 43 -19.99 -24.21 -11.51
C PRO A 43 -21.06 -23.27 -10.95
N VAL A 44 -22.31 -23.69 -10.99
CA VAL A 44 -23.49 -22.91 -10.54
C VAL A 44 -23.30 -22.34 -9.13
N GLU A 45 -22.67 -23.10 -8.24
CA GLU A 45 -22.39 -22.69 -6.86
C GLU A 45 -21.52 -21.43 -6.75
N PHE A 46 -20.68 -21.14 -7.76
CA PHE A 46 -19.85 -19.93 -7.74
C PHE A 46 -20.68 -18.66 -7.87
N GLY A 47 -21.80 -18.71 -8.60
CA GLY A 47 -22.78 -17.62 -8.67
C GLY A 47 -23.35 -17.29 -7.30
N LYS A 48 -23.84 -18.32 -6.59
CA LYS A 48 -24.39 -18.17 -5.24
C LYS A 48 -23.34 -17.68 -4.24
N ILE A 49 -22.12 -18.21 -4.30
CA ILE A 49 -21.01 -17.74 -3.44
C ILE A 49 -20.69 -16.28 -3.73
N ALA A 50 -20.62 -15.87 -5.00
CA ALA A 50 -20.36 -14.49 -5.39
C ALA A 50 -21.44 -13.55 -4.85
N LEU A 51 -22.72 -13.90 -5.00
CA LEU A 51 -23.83 -13.13 -4.47
C LEU A 51 -23.78 -13.01 -2.94
N ASN A 52 -23.59 -14.13 -2.24
CA ASN A 52 -23.49 -14.13 -0.77
C ASN A 52 -22.34 -13.25 -0.27
N GLN A 53 -21.19 -13.27 -0.94
CA GLN A 53 -20.09 -12.39 -0.60
C GLN A 53 -20.43 -10.91 -0.87
N LEU A 54 -21.13 -10.59 -1.95
CA LEU A 54 -21.58 -9.21 -2.20
C LEU A 54 -22.59 -8.70 -1.17
N LEU A 55 -23.45 -9.57 -0.66
CA LEU A 55 -24.37 -9.28 0.44
C LEU A 55 -23.58 -9.02 1.74
N LEU A 56 -22.62 -9.88 2.07
CA LEU A 56 -21.74 -9.73 3.25
C LEU A 56 -20.87 -8.46 3.18
N GLU A 57 -20.42 -8.08 1.99
CA GLU A 57 -19.66 -6.86 1.76
C GLU A 57 -20.56 -5.60 1.70
N GLU A 58 -21.88 -5.76 1.84
CA GLU A 58 -22.91 -4.72 1.78
C GLU A 58 -22.89 -3.94 0.46
N LEU A 59 -22.52 -4.60 -0.64
CA LEU A 59 -22.48 -4.02 -1.98
C LEU A 59 -23.79 -4.22 -2.75
N VAL A 60 -24.47 -5.32 -2.44
CA VAL A 60 -25.80 -5.66 -2.91
C VAL A 60 -26.71 -5.82 -1.69
N LYS A 61 -27.99 -5.58 -1.87
CA LYS A 61 -29.04 -5.88 -0.90
C LYS A 61 -30.12 -6.73 -1.57
N GLU A 62 -30.69 -7.63 -0.80
CA GLU A 62 -31.85 -8.41 -1.19
C GLU A 62 -33.08 -7.91 -0.42
N LYS A 63 -34.18 -7.70 -1.12
CA LYS A 63 -35.47 -7.33 -0.54
C LYS A 63 -36.57 -8.07 -1.27
N SER A 64 -37.33 -8.89 -0.54
CA SER A 64 -38.48 -9.64 -1.09
C SER A 64 -38.13 -10.52 -2.30
N GLY A 65 -36.93 -11.10 -2.33
CA GLY A 65 -36.45 -11.92 -3.44
C GLY A 65 -35.82 -11.12 -4.60
N ASP A 66 -35.86 -9.79 -4.54
CA ASP A 66 -35.21 -8.92 -5.51
C ASP A 66 -33.85 -8.45 -5.02
N ILE A 67 -32.85 -8.46 -5.90
CA ILE A 67 -31.51 -7.95 -5.65
C ILE A 67 -31.31 -6.58 -6.28
N SER A 68 -30.64 -5.69 -5.56
CA SER A 68 -30.27 -4.36 -6.05
C SER A 68 -28.97 -3.88 -5.43
N LEU A 69 -28.29 -2.93 -6.08
CA LEU A 69 -27.10 -2.32 -5.50
C LEU A 69 -27.43 -1.48 -4.27
N THR A 70 -26.54 -1.50 -3.28
CA THR A 70 -26.52 -0.51 -2.20
C THR A 70 -25.88 0.80 -2.69
N SER A 71 -25.97 1.88 -1.91
CA SER A 71 -25.27 3.13 -2.27
C SER A 71 -23.75 2.93 -2.36
N LYS A 72 -23.20 2.01 -1.55
CA LYS A 72 -21.80 1.60 -1.58
C LYS A 72 -21.46 0.85 -2.87
N GLY A 73 -22.32 -0.09 -3.29
CA GLY A 73 -22.19 -0.79 -4.57
C GLY A 73 -22.23 0.15 -5.77
N TYR A 74 -23.18 1.09 -5.77
CA TYR A 74 -23.27 2.14 -6.80
C TYR A 74 -22.00 2.98 -6.91
N LYS A 75 -21.46 3.45 -5.77
CA LYS A 75 -20.21 4.22 -5.74
C LYS A 75 -19.02 3.43 -6.29
N ILE A 76 -18.97 2.12 -6.07
CA ILE A 76 -17.90 1.28 -6.59
C ILE A 76 -17.93 1.25 -8.12
N ILE A 77 -19.08 0.98 -8.74
CA ILE A 77 -19.19 0.98 -10.20
C ILE A 77 -18.96 2.38 -10.77
N GLN A 78 -19.50 3.43 -10.14
CA GLN A 78 -19.32 4.80 -10.61
C GLN A 78 -17.84 5.26 -10.57
N ASN A 79 -17.11 4.91 -9.51
CA ASN A 79 -15.74 5.41 -9.33
C ASN A 79 -14.67 4.52 -9.98
N TYR A 80 -14.93 3.22 -10.12
CA TYR A 80 -13.93 2.25 -10.57
C TYR A 80 -14.37 1.48 -11.82
N GLY A 81 -15.60 1.66 -12.29
CA GLY A 81 -16.19 0.96 -13.44
C GLY A 81 -16.59 -0.48 -13.14
N ASN A 82 -15.85 -1.19 -12.29
CA ASN A 82 -16.17 -2.55 -11.90
C ASN A 82 -15.53 -2.98 -10.56
N TYR A 83 -15.99 -4.11 -10.03
CA TYR A 83 -15.53 -4.65 -8.74
C TYR A 83 -14.03 -4.99 -8.72
N ARG A 84 -13.47 -5.46 -9.84
CA ARG A 84 -12.05 -5.83 -9.93
C ARG A 84 -11.13 -4.63 -9.84
N GLU A 85 -11.45 -3.55 -10.56
CA GLU A 85 -10.65 -2.33 -10.50
C GLU A 85 -10.75 -1.67 -9.12
N TYR A 86 -11.88 -1.83 -8.43
CA TYR A 86 -11.99 -1.46 -7.03
C TYR A 86 -11.02 -2.24 -6.13
N LEU A 87 -10.92 -3.57 -6.28
CA LEU A 87 -9.94 -4.37 -5.54
C LEU A 87 -8.49 -3.97 -5.85
N ASN A 88 -8.18 -3.72 -7.13
CA ASN A 88 -6.85 -3.25 -7.54
C ASN A 88 -6.52 -1.90 -6.88
N ALA A 89 -7.48 -0.99 -6.82
CA ALA A 89 -7.30 0.32 -6.19
C ALA A 89 -7.08 0.20 -4.68
N LEU A 90 -7.79 -0.71 -4.00
CA LEU A 90 -7.57 -1.00 -2.58
C LEU A 90 -6.17 -1.56 -2.31
N GLU A 91 -5.73 -2.52 -3.12
CA GLU A 91 -4.42 -3.13 -2.97
C GLU A 91 -3.30 -2.11 -3.23
N LYS A 92 -3.45 -1.29 -4.28
CA LYS A 92 -2.51 -0.21 -4.56
C LYS A 92 -2.39 0.76 -3.38
N ARG A 93 -3.52 1.20 -2.80
CA ARG A 93 -3.52 2.07 -1.61
C ARG A 93 -2.84 1.42 -0.42
N ARG A 94 -3.01 0.11 -0.23
CA ARG A 94 -2.34 -0.63 0.86
C ARG A 94 -0.84 -0.64 0.67
N ILE A 95 -0.37 -0.93 -0.54
CA ILE A 95 1.05 -0.94 -0.89
C ILE A 95 1.65 0.46 -0.73
N ASP A 96 0.96 1.50 -1.20
CA ASP A 96 1.45 2.87 -1.11
C ASP A 96 1.58 3.33 0.35
N LYS A 97 0.61 2.99 1.22
CA LYS A 97 0.71 3.24 2.67
C LYS A 97 1.88 2.50 3.32
N GLU A 98 2.15 1.27 2.90
CA GLU A 98 3.28 0.50 3.43
C GLU A 98 4.61 1.13 3.00
N LYS A 99 4.72 1.56 1.74
CA LYS A 99 5.89 2.30 1.24
C LYS A 99 6.09 3.61 1.98
N GLU A 100 5.02 4.36 2.22
CA GLU A 100 5.07 5.62 2.96
C GLU A 100 5.59 5.42 4.39
N LYS A 101 5.11 4.39 5.09
CA LYS A 101 5.63 4.01 6.42
C LYS A 101 7.12 3.65 6.39
N GLN A 102 7.54 2.87 5.39
CA GLN A 102 8.95 2.52 5.24
C GLN A 102 9.80 3.75 4.95
N LEU A 103 9.33 4.67 4.11
CA LEU A 103 10.03 5.91 3.79
C LEU A 103 10.15 6.81 5.03
N ASP A 104 9.07 7.00 5.78
CA ASP A 104 9.07 7.76 7.03
C ASP A 104 10.03 7.15 8.05
N SER A 105 10.04 5.82 8.18
CA SER A 105 10.99 5.12 9.06
C SER A 105 12.45 5.31 8.64
N LYS A 106 12.72 5.36 7.33
CA LYS A 106 14.07 5.54 6.77
C LYS A 106 14.54 6.99 6.96
N VAL A 107 13.66 7.97 6.74
CA VAL A 107 13.94 9.38 7.00
C VAL A 107 14.25 9.58 8.49
N LYS A 108 13.42 9.07 9.40
CA LYS A 108 13.68 9.14 10.85
C LYS A 108 15.03 8.55 11.26
N LYS A 109 15.38 7.36 10.74
CA LYS A 109 16.69 6.74 10.99
C LYS A 109 17.85 7.58 10.43
N SER A 110 17.70 8.11 9.23
CA SER A 110 18.72 8.95 8.59
C SER A 110 18.94 10.26 9.35
N THR A 111 17.86 10.91 9.82
CA THR A 111 17.95 12.13 10.61
C THR A 111 18.66 11.91 11.94
N ILE A 112 18.36 10.79 12.64
CA ILE A 112 19.05 10.44 13.90
C ILE A 112 20.54 10.19 13.65
N LEU A 113 20.89 9.43 12.61
CA LEU A 113 22.28 9.15 12.26
C LEU A 113 23.04 10.43 11.89
N SER A 114 22.43 11.30 11.08
CA SER A 114 23.03 12.58 10.70
C SER A 114 23.26 13.49 11.91
N ASN A 115 22.31 13.55 12.85
CA ASN A 115 22.47 14.34 14.07
C ASN A 115 23.59 13.79 14.95
N TYR A 116 23.69 12.46 15.07
CA TYR A 116 24.77 11.81 15.81
C TYR A 116 26.15 12.05 15.18
N LEU A 117 26.27 11.87 13.86
CA LEU A 117 27.52 12.14 13.12
C LEU A 117 27.92 13.62 13.22
N ASN A 118 26.97 14.55 13.06
CA ASN A 118 27.24 15.98 13.19
C ASN A 118 27.72 16.33 14.60
N ALA A 119 27.03 15.85 15.64
CA ALA A 119 27.46 16.08 17.03
C ALA A 119 28.85 15.50 17.32
N THR A 120 29.12 14.28 16.83
CA THR A 120 30.42 13.61 16.99
C THR A 120 31.52 14.37 16.26
N SER A 121 31.27 14.80 15.02
CA SER A 121 32.24 15.57 14.23
C SER A 121 32.58 16.92 14.87
N ALA A 122 31.61 17.61 15.46
CA ALA A 122 31.82 18.87 16.17
C ALA A 122 32.71 18.66 17.41
N ILE A 123 32.44 17.62 18.21
CA ILE A 123 33.26 17.27 19.38
C ILE A 123 34.69 16.91 18.94
N CYS A 124 34.86 16.05 17.93
CA CYS A 124 36.18 15.69 17.41
C CYS A 124 36.95 16.92 16.90
N SER A 125 36.27 17.87 16.27
CA SER A 125 36.89 19.11 15.79
C SER A 125 37.37 19.99 16.95
N ILE A 126 36.57 20.13 18.02
CA ILE A 126 36.95 20.88 19.23
C ILE A 126 38.14 20.21 19.91
N VAL A 127 38.07 18.89 20.12
CA VAL A 127 39.16 18.12 20.73
C VAL A 127 40.43 18.21 19.90
N GLY A 128 40.33 18.03 18.57
CA GLY A 128 41.46 18.13 17.65
C GLY A 128 42.07 19.52 17.64
N PHE A 129 41.25 20.58 17.74
CA PHE A 129 41.74 21.96 17.85
C PHE A 129 42.51 22.16 19.16
N ILE A 130 41.96 21.74 20.30
CA ILE A 130 42.63 21.87 21.61
C ILE A 130 43.95 21.09 21.63
N VAL A 131 43.94 19.84 21.18
CA VAL A 131 45.15 19.00 21.10
C VAL A 131 46.16 19.60 20.13
N GLY A 132 45.72 20.10 18.97
CA GLY A 132 46.58 20.74 17.99
C GLY A 132 47.29 21.98 18.53
N VAL A 133 46.56 22.84 19.27
CA VAL A 133 47.14 24.02 19.94
C VAL A 133 48.16 23.61 21.01
N LEU A 134 47.85 22.62 21.86
CA LEU A 134 48.73 22.17 22.93
C LEU A 134 49.99 21.45 22.41
N THR A 135 49.87 20.70 21.32
CA THR A 135 50.99 19.95 20.73
C THR A 135 51.82 20.78 19.76
N ALA A 136 51.35 21.95 19.32
CA ALA A 136 52.04 22.80 18.35
C ALA A 136 53.47 23.15 18.79
N ASP A 137 53.68 23.50 20.06
CA ASP A 137 55.01 23.84 20.58
C ASP A 137 55.92 22.61 20.72
N GLN A 138 55.36 21.45 21.08
CA GLN A 138 56.11 20.20 21.13
C GLN A 138 56.56 19.77 19.73
N ILE A 139 55.68 19.89 18.73
CA ILE A 139 55.98 19.57 17.33
C ILE A 139 57.01 20.56 16.78
N LYS A 140 56.85 21.87 17.01
CA LYS A 140 57.86 22.88 16.63
C LYS A 140 59.23 22.57 17.23
N ARG A 141 59.28 22.15 18.50
CA ARG A 141 60.53 21.79 19.18
C ARG A 141 61.19 20.55 18.57
N ILE A 142 60.40 19.51 18.25
CA ILE A 142 60.91 18.31 17.56
C ILE A 142 61.40 18.64 16.16
N LEU A 143 60.66 19.48 15.42
CA LEU A 143 61.05 19.92 14.07
C LEU A 143 62.36 20.72 14.10
N ALA A 144 62.50 21.64 15.05
CA ALA A 144 63.73 22.42 15.23
C ALA A 144 64.93 21.51 15.59
N TRP A 145 64.72 20.50 16.43
CA TRP A 145 65.77 19.53 16.77
C TRP A 145 66.22 18.71 15.55
N LEU A 146 65.27 18.22 14.73
CA LEU A 146 65.56 17.49 13.50
C LEU A 146 66.28 18.34 12.45
N LEU A 147 65.89 19.62 12.30
CA LEU A 147 66.56 20.54 11.36
C LEU A 147 67.92 21.02 11.86
N SER A 148 68.20 20.95 13.16
CA SER A 148 69.51 21.30 13.73
C SER A 148 70.52 20.14 13.70
N THR A 149 70.06 18.93 13.42
CA THR A 149 70.88 17.71 13.33
C THR A 149 71.14 17.27 11.87
N ALA A 150 70.69 18.07 10.89
CA ALA A 150 71.04 17.99 9.47
C ALA A 150 72.11 19.03 9.13
#